data_AF-A0A817EMK9-F1
#
_entry.id   AF-A0A817EMK9-F1
#
_cell.length_a   1.000
_cell.length_b   1.000
_cell.length_c   1.000
_cell.angle_alpha   90.00
_cell.angle_beta   90.00
_cell.angle_gamma   90.00
#
_symmetry.space_group_name_H-M   'P 1'
#
loop_
_entity.id
_entity.type
_entity.pdbx_description
1 polymer ?
#
loop_
_entity_poly.entity_id
_entity_poly.type
_entity_poly.pdbx_seq_one_letter_code
_entity_poly.pdbx_strand_id
1 'polypeptide(L)'
;MSGQLKRFDAYAKTLEDFRIRTTSGGFMTIISSIIIFILIFLELKYFLTTDVVQVLFVDTSRQEKMNITIDIKFPVLPCSYLTVDAMDVSGDSQTDVTHNLYKTRLDLNGNIMENDIVKVSLKPLPKLNNTKLNDNDNKETTTISACESCYGAESSVHECCPTCDDVKAAYRVKGWSFDASK
;
A
#
# COMPACT_ATOMS: atom_id res chain seq x y z
N MET A 1 -28.04 -53.07 -31.80
CA MET A 1 -27.77 -52.49 -30.46
C MET A 1 -28.82 -51.40 -30.17
N SER A 2 -30.03 -51.76 -29.72
CA SER A 2 -31.04 -50.82 -29.18
C SER A 2 -32.30 -51.55 -28.69
N GLY A 3 -32.15 -52.52 -27.78
CA GLY A 3 -33.29 -53.13 -27.09
C GLY A 3 -33.75 -52.29 -25.89
N GLN A 4 -32.84 -51.52 -25.29
CA GLN A 4 -33.07 -50.80 -24.05
C GLN A 4 -33.82 -49.48 -24.24
N LEU A 5 -33.65 -48.79 -25.37
CA LEU A 5 -34.41 -47.56 -25.66
C LEU A 5 -35.90 -47.81 -25.88
N LYS A 6 -36.29 -49.05 -26.23
CA LYS A 6 -37.69 -49.46 -26.35
C LYS A 6 -38.43 -49.48 -25.00
N ARG A 7 -37.71 -49.56 -23.87
CA ARG A 7 -38.31 -49.49 -22.51
C ARG A 7 -38.59 -48.07 -22.03
N PHE A 8 -38.00 -47.05 -22.66
CA PHE A 8 -38.21 -45.64 -22.32
C PHE A 8 -39.26 -44.95 -23.20
N ASP A 9 -39.93 -45.71 -24.08
CA ASP A 9 -41.00 -45.19 -24.91
C ASP A 9 -42.35 -45.37 -24.18
N ALA A 10 -42.89 -44.28 -23.65
CA ALA A 10 -44.13 -44.30 -22.86
C ALA A 10 -45.40 -44.46 -23.71
N TYR A 11 -45.31 -44.40 -25.04
CA TYR A 11 -46.45 -44.41 -25.94
C TYR A 11 -46.45 -45.61 -26.89
N ALA A 12 -47.64 -46.19 -27.12
CA ALA A 12 -47.82 -47.29 -28.06
C ALA A 12 -47.59 -46.80 -29.51
N LYS A 13 -46.77 -47.52 -30.29
CA LYS A 13 -46.49 -47.17 -31.69
C LYS A 13 -47.69 -47.49 -32.58
N THR A 14 -48.01 -46.56 -33.47
CA THR A 14 -49.06 -46.75 -34.49
C THR A 14 -48.64 -47.80 -35.53
N LEU A 15 -49.64 -48.46 -36.13
CA LEU A 15 -49.44 -49.44 -37.22
C LEU A 15 -48.67 -48.81 -38.39
N GLU A 16 -47.76 -49.58 -39.00
CA GLU A 16 -46.83 -49.12 -40.05
C GLU A 16 -47.57 -48.63 -41.31
N ASP A 17 -48.76 -49.16 -41.61
CA ASP A 17 -49.54 -48.86 -42.82
C ASP A 17 -50.12 -47.44 -42.86
N PHE A 18 -50.23 -46.77 -41.71
CA PHE A 18 -50.65 -45.36 -41.62
C PHE A 18 -49.47 -44.39 -41.45
N ARG A 19 -48.23 -44.89 -41.52
CA ARG A 19 -47.02 -44.09 -41.23
C ARG A 19 -46.18 -43.88 -42.48
N ILE A 20 -46.32 -42.70 -43.08
CA ILE A 20 -45.45 -42.26 -44.18
C ILE A 20 -44.16 -41.71 -43.57
N ARG A 21 -43.03 -42.41 -43.79
CA ARG A 21 -41.70 -41.94 -43.38
C ARG A 21 -41.14 -41.01 -44.45
N THR A 22 -41.00 -39.73 -44.12
CA THR A 22 -40.33 -38.75 -44.98
C THR A 22 -38.89 -38.52 -44.49
N THR A 23 -37.92 -38.70 -45.38
CA THR A 23 -36.49 -38.46 -45.07
C THR A 23 -36.21 -36.99 -44.81
N SER A 24 -36.94 -36.09 -45.48
CA SER A 24 -36.88 -34.64 -45.27
C SER A 24 -37.39 -34.21 -43.89
N GLY A 25 -38.45 -34.85 -43.39
CA GLY A 25 -38.99 -34.58 -42.05
C GLY A 25 -38.01 -35.00 -40.94
N GLY A 26 -37.33 -36.14 -41.12
CA GLY A 26 -36.26 -36.57 -40.22
C GLY A 26 -35.09 -35.59 -40.17
N PHE A 27 -34.65 -35.09 -41.33
CA PHE A 27 -33.59 -34.07 -41.41
C PHE A 27 -33.98 -32.77 -40.72
N MET A 28 -35.21 -32.27 -40.94
CA MET A 28 -35.72 -31.08 -40.26
C MET A 28 -35.82 -31.27 -38.74
N THR A 29 -36.19 -32.47 -38.27
CA THR A 29 -36.27 -32.76 -36.84
C THR A 29 -34.87 -32.73 -36.18
N ILE A 30 -33.84 -33.22 -36.88
CA ILE A 30 -32.46 -33.16 -36.40
C ILE A 30 -31.98 -31.71 -36.30
N ILE A 31 -32.21 -30.91 -37.35
CA ILE A 31 -31.85 -29.48 -37.35
C ILE A 31 -32.57 -28.74 -36.23
N SER A 32 -33.87 -28.93 -36.09
CA SER A 32 -34.68 -28.28 -35.04
C SER A 32 -34.18 -28.67 -33.65
N SER A 33 -33.88 -29.95 -33.42
CA SER A 33 -33.33 -30.43 -32.15
C SER A 33 -31.96 -29.82 -31.82
N ILE A 34 -31.10 -29.62 -32.82
CA ILE A 34 -29.78 -28.97 -32.64
C ILE A 34 -29.97 -27.51 -32.25
N ILE A 35 -30.85 -26.79 -32.93
CA ILE A 35 -31.13 -25.38 -32.62
C ILE A 35 -31.68 -25.25 -31.20
N ILE A 36 -32.64 -26.10 -30.82
CA ILE A 36 -33.20 -26.11 -29.45
C ILE A 36 -32.09 -26.37 -28.41
N PHE A 37 -31.20 -27.33 -28.67
CA PHE A 37 -30.10 -27.64 -27.75
C PHE A 37 -29.13 -26.47 -27.60
N ILE A 38 -28.79 -25.79 -28.70
CA ILE A 38 -27.92 -24.60 -28.68
C ILE A 38 -28.57 -23.47 -27.88
N LEU A 39 -29.87 -23.20 -28.10
CA LEU A 39 -30.59 -22.16 -27.37
C LEU A 39 -30.62 -22.45 -25.87
N ILE A 40 -30.90 -23.70 -25.47
CA ILE A 40 -30.87 -24.10 -24.05
C ILE A 40 -29.48 -23.86 -23.45
N PHE A 41 -28.41 -24.22 -24.16
CA PHE A 41 -27.05 -24.07 -23.65
C PHE A 41 -26.66 -22.59 -23.50
N LEU A 42 -27.08 -21.74 -24.45
CA LEU A 42 -26.84 -20.30 -24.40
C LEU A 42 -27.60 -19.63 -23.25
N GLU A 43 -28.89 -19.94 -23.10
CA GLU A 43 -29.72 -19.42 -21.99
C GLU A 43 -29.20 -19.87 -20.64
N LEU A 44 -28.78 -21.14 -20.53
CA LEU A 44 -28.18 -21.64 -19.29
C LEU A 44 -26.89 -20.89 -18.94
N LYS A 45 -26.03 -20.63 -19.93
CA LYS A 45 -24.81 -19.84 -19.73
C LYS A 45 -25.14 -18.41 -19.31
N TYR A 46 -26.13 -17.79 -19.93
CA TYR A 46 -26.59 -16.45 -19.58
C TYR A 46 -27.12 -16.40 -18.14
N PHE A 47 -27.96 -17.37 -17.76
CA PHE A 47 -28.49 -17.49 -16.40
C PHE A 47 -27.41 -17.71 -15.33
N LEU A 48 -26.33 -18.44 -15.65
CA LEU A 48 -25.19 -18.64 -14.74
C LEU A 48 -24.23 -17.44 -14.70
N THR A 49 -24.40 -16.45 -15.58
CA THR A 49 -23.58 -15.25 -15.57
C THR A 49 -24.08 -14.32 -14.46
N THR A 50 -23.17 -13.84 -13.63
CA THR A 50 -23.49 -12.89 -12.55
C THR A 50 -23.49 -11.47 -13.10
N ASP A 51 -24.61 -10.76 -12.95
CA ASP A 51 -24.71 -9.34 -13.22
C ASP A 51 -24.40 -8.51 -11.96
N VAL A 52 -23.47 -7.56 -12.10
CA VAL A 52 -23.13 -6.63 -11.02
C VAL A 52 -23.98 -5.38 -11.16
N VAL A 53 -25.02 -5.27 -10.32
CA VAL A 53 -25.87 -4.07 -10.26
C VAL A 53 -25.36 -3.14 -9.18
N GLN A 54 -24.99 -1.92 -9.57
CA GLN A 54 -24.59 -0.87 -8.64
C GLN A 54 -25.84 -0.17 -8.12
N VAL A 55 -25.99 -0.14 -6.80
CA VAL A 55 -27.11 0.51 -6.12
C VAL A 55 -26.57 1.54 -5.14
N LEU A 56 -27.22 2.70 -5.10
CA LEU A 56 -26.89 3.76 -4.16
C LEU A 56 -27.76 3.59 -2.91
N PHE A 57 -27.12 3.54 -1.75
CA PHE A 57 -27.80 3.57 -0.45
C PHE A 57 -27.35 4.79 0.34
N VAL A 58 -28.25 5.30 1.18
CA VAL A 58 -27.88 6.32 2.16
C VAL A 58 -27.03 5.63 3.21
N ASP A 59 -25.79 6.10 3.37
CA ASP A 59 -24.93 5.63 4.44
C ASP A 59 -25.44 6.18 5.78
N THR A 60 -25.92 5.29 6.64
CA THR A 60 -26.39 5.62 8.00
C THR A 60 -25.29 5.45 9.04
N SER A 61 -24.09 5.02 8.65
CA SER A 61 -22.94 4.99 9.56
C SER A 61 -22.57 6.44 9.91
N ARG A 62 -22.67 6.77 11.20
CA ARG A 62 -22.31 8.11 11.68
C ARG A 62 -20.90 8.04 12.24
N GLN A 63 -20.00 8.87 11.72
CA GLN A 63 -18.62 9.08 12.22
C GLN A 63 -17.68 7.87 12.09
N GLU A 64 -17.87 7.00 11.09
CA GLU A 64 -16.87 5.98 10.80
C GLU A 64 -15.60 6.62 10.20
N LYS A 65 -14.42 6.25 10.73
CA LYS A 65 -13.13 6.73 10.22
C LYS A 65 -12.59 5.72 9.21
N MET A 66 -12.21 6.20 8.03
CA MET A 66 -11.52 5.37 7.04
C MET A 66 -10.06 5.17 7.43
N ASN A 67 -9.61 3.92 7.53
CA ASN A 67 -8.20 3.60 7.72
C ASN A 67 -7.47 3.70 6.39
N ILE A 68 -6.55 4.66 6.29
CA ILE A 68 -5.73 4.89 5.09
C ILE A 68 -4.29 4.47 5.41
N THR A 69 -3.78 3.47 4.68
CA THR A 69 -2.39 2.99 4.79
C THR A 69 -1.61 3.47 3.57
N ILE A 70 -0.49 4.17 3.79
CA ILE A 70 0.33 4.77 2.74
C ILE A 70 1.79 4.32 2.91
N ASP A 71 2.41 3.87 1.82
CA ASP A 71 3.86 3.61 1.72
C ASP A 71 4.40 4.30 0.47
N ILE A 72 5.20 5.36 0.67
CA ILE A 72 5.75 6.20 -0.40
C ILE A 72 7.25 6.41 -0.13
N LYS A 73 8.05 6.28 -1.18
CA LYS A 73 9.51 6.49 -1.12
C LYS A 73 9.90 7.76 -1.86
N PHE A 74 10.69 8.60 -1.21
CA PHE A 74 11.27 9.82 -1.80
C PHE A 74 12.78 9.65 -1.95
N PRO A 75 13.32 9.50 -3.18
CA PRO A 75 14.74 9.20 -3.39
C PRO A 75 15.69 10.38 -3.10
N VAL A 76 15.22 11.63 -3.24
CA VAL A 76 16.04 12.83 -3.09
C VAL A 76 15.30 13.88 -2.26
N LEU A 77 14.79 13.48 -1.08
CA LEU A 77 14.14 14.41 -0.15
C LEU A 77 14.38 14.01 1.32
N PRO A 78 14.79 14.92 2.21
CA PRO A 78 14.97 14.60 3.63
C PRO A 78 13.62 14.47 4.34
N CYS A 79 13.54 13.56 5.31
CA CYS A 79 12.33 13.33 6.10
C CYS A 79 11.83 14.57 6.87
N SER A 80 12.71 15.52 7.18
CA SER A 80 12.38 16.77 7.88
C SER A 80 11.51 17.72 7.06
N TYR A 81 11.53 17.61 5.74
CA TYR A 81 10.72 18.45 4.84
C TYR A 81 9.40 17.78 4.43
N LEU A 82 9.17 16.54 4.84
CA LEU A 82 7.94 15.83 4.54
C LEU A 82 6.88 16.16 5.59
N THR A 83 5.74 16.66 5.13
CA THR A 83 4.50 16.80 5.92
C THR A 83 3.38 16.06 5.20
N VAL A 84 2.40 15.57 5.95
CA VAL A 84 1.24 14.87 5.39
C VAL A 84 -0.02 15.57 5.85
N ASP A 85 -0.77 16.10 4.89
CA ASP A 85 -2.02 16.80 5.14
C ASP A 85 -3.16 16.01 4.50
N ALA A 86 -4.27 15.86 5.23
CA ALA A 86 -5.47 15.18 4.75
C ALA A 86 -6.66 16.14 4.81
N MET A 87 -7.46 16.20 3.74
CA MET A 87 -8.68 17.01 3.66
C MET A 87 -9.82 16.16 3.10
N ASP A 88 -10.93 16.10 3.85
CA ASP A 88 -12.16 15.42 3.41
C ASP A 88 -13.10 16.37 2.65
N VAL A 89 -14.03 15.82 1.86
CA VAL A 89 -15.10 16.56 1.16
C VAL A 89 -15.99 17.36 2.10
N SER A 90 -16.06 16.95 3.37
CA SER A 90 -16.75 17.67 4.44
C SER A 90 -16.03 18.95 4.88
N GLY A 91 -14.81 19.20 4.37
CA GLY A 91 -13.97 20.33 4.75
C GLY A 91 -13.19 20.14 6.05
N ASP A 92 -13.20 18.93 6.62
CA ASP A 92 -12.34 18.58 7.76
C ASP A 92 -10.91 18.39 7.24
N SER A 93 -9.98 19.22 7.74
CA SER A 93 -8.58 19.22 7.34
C SER A 93 -7.69 18.91 8.53
N GLN A 94 -6.90 17.85 8.43
CA GLN A 94 -5.85 17.50 9.38
C GLN A 94 -4.50 17.82 8.75
N THR A 95 -3.82 18.83 9.29
CA THR A 95 -2.49 19.25 8.87
C THR A 95 -1.42 18.52 9.70
N ASP A 96 -0.33 18.08 9.06
CA ASP A 96 0.78 17.33 9.63
C ASP A 96 0.34 16.14 10.51
N VAL A 97 -0.29 15.15 9.86
CA VAL A 97 -0.72 13.91 10.50
C VAL A 97 0.51 13.11 10.94
N THR A 98 0.84 13.22 12.23
CA THR A 98 1.95 12.51 12.86
C THR A 98 1.54 11.21 13.54
N HIS A 99 0.24 11.02 13.79
CA HIS A 99 -0.27 9.82 14.45
C HIS A 99 -0.20 8.61 13.52
N ASN A 100 0.60 7.60 13.89
CA ASN A 100 0.83 6.35 13.15
C ASN A 100 1.59 6.47 11.82
N LEU A 101 2.25 7.59 11.55
CA LEU A 101 3.12 7.75 10.37
C LEU A 101 4.59 7.59 10.77
N TYR A 102 5.32 6.74 10.05
CA TYR A 102 6.73 6.48 10.27
C TYR A 102 7.54 7.00 9.09
N LYS A 103 8.50 7.89 9.35
CA LYS A 103 9.43 8.42 8.34
C LYS A 103 10.77 7.72 8.54
N THR A 104 11.21 6.96 7.55
CA THR A 104 12.51 6.26 7.59
C THR A 104 13.43 6.85 6.53
N ARG A 105 14.71 7.01 6.88
CA ARG A 105 15.72 7.46 5.93
C ARG A 105 16.07 6.31 4.98
N LEU A 106 16.13 6.62 3.68
CA LEU A 106 16.55 5.69 2.65
C LEU A 106 18.02 5.95 2.26
N ASP A 107 18.70 4.88 1.89
CA ASP A 107 20.00 4.92 1.22
C ASP A 107 19.85 5.38 -0.24
N LEU A 108 20.96 5.75 -0.88
CA LEU A 108 21.04 6.07 -2.31
C LEU A 108 20.49 4.94 -3.20
N ASN A 109 20.53 3.71 -2.69
CA ASN A 109 20.01 2.52 -3.36
C ASN A 109 18.52 2.25 -3.07
N GLY A 110 17.83 3.13 -2.33
CA GLY A 110 16.42 3.00 -1.98
C GLY A 110 16.10 1.98 -0.89
N ASN A 111 17.14 1.50 -0.20
CA ASN A 111 17.04 0.58 0.93
C ASN A 111 16.84 1.34 2.25
N ILE A 112 16.16 0.72 3.20
CA ILE A 112 15.93 1.31 4.52
C ILE A 112 17.25 1.23 5.31
N MET A 113 17.67 2.35 5.90
CA MET A 113 18.81 2.36 6.81
C MET A 113 18.38 1.82 8.18
N GLU A 114 18.90 0.65 8.58
CA GLU A 114 18.49 -0.09 9.79
C GLU A 114 18.80 0.64 11.11
N ASN A 115 19.73 1.61 11.09
CA ASN A 115 20.21 2.29 12.29
C ASN A 115 19.36 3.50 12.71
N ASP A 116 18.31 3.85 11.96
CA ASP A 116 17.66 5.17 12.08
C ASP A 116 16.11 5.06 12.00
N ILE A 117 15.53 4.07 12.70
CA ILE A 117 14.09 4.10 13.02
C ILE A 117 13.88 5.22 14.05
N VAL A 118 13.93 6.46 13.60
CA VAL A 118 13.64 7.64 14.40
C VAL A 118 12.14 7.61 14.68
N LYS A 119 11.74 6.95 15.77
CA LYS A 119 10.47 7.32 16.42
C LYS A 119 10.53 8.82 16.63
N VAL A 120 9.60 9.57 16.03
CA VAL A 120 9.38 10.98 16.34
C VAL A 120 8.93 11.04 17.81
N SER A 121 9.90 11.00 18.69
CA SER A 121 9.80 11.31 20.09
C SER A 121 11.02 12.16 20.35
N LEU A 122 10.78 13.45 20.52
CA LEU A 122 11.74 14.46 20.98
C LEU A 122 12.15 14.14 22.43
N LYS A 123 12.68 12.95 22.67
CA LYS A 123 13.37 12.59 23.89
C LYS A 123 14.84 12.42 23.53
N PRO A 124 15.74 13.23 24.11
CA PRO A 124 17.17 13.08 23.87
C PRO A 124 17.57 11.64 24.23
N LEU A 125 18.32 10.98 23.35
CA LEU A 125 18.94 9.70 23.69
C LEU A 125 19.79 9.91 24.96
N PRO A 126 19.71 9.01 25.95
CA PRO A 126 20.59 9.07 27.11
C PRO A 126 22.04 8.93 26.64
N LYS A 127 22.89 9.86 27.10
CA LYS A 127 24.33 9.85 26.85
C LYS A 127 24.88 8.48 27.24
N LEU A 128 25.49 7.78 26.28
CA LEU A 128 26.26 6.58 26.55
C LEU A 128 27.50 7.04 27.34
N ASN A 129 27.50 6.78 28.64
CA ASN A 129 28.70 6.93 29.45
C ASN A 129 29.69 5.85 29.02
N ASN A 130 30.76 6.26 28.33
CA ASN A 130 31.90 5.40 28.00
C ASN A 130 32.52 4.86 29.29
N THR A 131 32.04 3.70 29.73
CA THR A 131 32.68 2.94 30.81
C THR A 131 33.57 1.90 30.15
N LYS A 132 34.85 2.27 30.01
CA LYS A 132 36.05 1.42 29.92
C LYS A 132 35.87 0.06 29.24
N LEU A 133 36.21 0.01 27.95
CA LEU A 133 36.75 -1.21 27.35
C LEU A 133 38.27 -1.11 27.44
N ASN A 134 38.87 -1.94 28.29
CA ASN A 134 40.30 -2.21 28.23
C ASN A 134 40.54 -3.09 27.00
N ASP A 135 41.15 -2.53 25.97
CA ASP A 135 41.91 -3.32 25.01
C ASP A 135 43.20 -2.57 24.67
N ASN A 136 44.31 -3.30 24.86
CA ASN A 136 45.65 -2.85 24.58
C ASN A 136 45.85 -2.83 23.07
N ASP A 137 45.53 -1.72 22.42
CA ASP A 137 46.04 -1.42 21.09
C ASP A 137 46.53 0.02 21.05
N ASN A 138 47.81 0.14 20.70
CA ASN A 138 48.53 1.41 20.58
C ASN A 138 47.89 2.27 19.49
N LYS A 139 46.93 3.12 19.86
CA LYS A 139 46.44 4.20 19.01
C LYS A 139 46.53 5.50 19.79
N GLU A 140 47.68 6.14 19.58
CA GLU A 140 47.92 7.57 19.64
C GLU A 140 46.80 8.37 20.31
N THR A 141 46.91 8.56 21.63
CA THR A 141 46.11 9.53 22.39
C THR A 141 46.48 10.92 21.90
N THR A 142 45.94 11.33 20.76
CA THR A 142 45.92 12.74 20.39
C THR A 142 45.00 13.40 21.40
N THR A 143 45.56 14.28 22.22
CA THR A 143 44.83 15.13 23.14
C THR A 143 43.67 15.78 22.39
N ILE A 144 42.43 15.33 22.65
CA ILE A 144 41.22 15.95 22.12
C ILE A 144 41.28 17.41 22.60
N SER A 145 41.57 18.33 21.69
CA SER A 145 41.55 19.75 21.97
C SER A 145 40.14 20.09 22.43
N ALA A 146 39.99 20.60 23.65
CA ALA A 146 38.69 20.89 24.27
C ALA A 146 37.84 21.90 23.47
N CYS A 147 38.41 22.52 22.45
CA CYS A 147 37.76 23.40 21.50
C CYS A 147 37.96 22.85 20.09
N GLU A 148 36.90 22.31 19.51
CA GLU A 148 36.78 22.05 18.07
C GLU A 148 36.13 23.27 17.38
N SER A 149 36.40 23.42 16.08
CA SER A 149 35.89 24.55 15.27
C SER A 149 34.38 24.47 15.08
N CYS A 150 33.69 25.61 15.12
CA CYS A 150 32.26 25.73 14.83
C CYS A 150 31.98 25.83 13.32
N TYR A 151 32.90 25.38 12.45
CA TYR A 151 32.77 25.38 11.00
C TYR A 151 32.34 26.74 10.41
N GLY A 152 32.89 27.85 10.93
CA GLY A 152 32.61 29.22 10.45
C GLY A 152 31.46 29.93 11.17
N ALA A 153 30.79 29.25 12.11
CA ALA A 153 29.75 29.84 12.96
C ALA A 153 30.27 30.37 14.30
N GLU A 154 31.58 30.54 14.46
CA GLU A 154 32.17 31.14 15.67
C GLU A 154 31.58 32.54 15.89
N SER A 155 31.15 32.79 17.13
CA SER A 155 30.54 34.05 17.58
C SER A 155 31.07 34.39 18.98
N SER A 156 30.89 35.63 19.43
CA SER A 156 31.32 36.04 20.78
C SER A 156 30.66 35.26 21.93
N VAL A 157 29.54 34.59 21.64
CA VAL A 157 28.81 33.74 22.60
C VAL A 157 29.18 32.25 22.48
N HIS A 158 29.60 31.79 21.29
CA HIS A 158 30.02 30.41 21.01
C HIS A 158 31.32 30.46 20.21
N GLU A 159 32.44 30.53 20.94
CA GLU A 159 33.78 30.61 20.34
C GLU A 159 34.27 29.23 19.88
N CYS A 160 33.77 28.16 20.49
CA CYS A 160 34.14 26.77 20.24
C CYS A 160 32.92 25.84 20.34
N CYS A 161 32.90 24.76 19.55
CA CYS A 161 31.77 23.84 19.48
C CYS A 161 32.22 22.40 19.70
N PRO A 162 32.22 21.89 20.95
CA PRO A 162 32.63 20.51 21.24
C PRO A 162 31.54 19.47 20.95
N THR A 163 30.27 19.87 20.79
CA THR A 163 29.18 18.95 20.49
C THR A 163 28.36 19.40 19.27
N CYS A 164 27.68 18.45 18.63
CA CYS A 164 26.80 18.72 17.49
C CYS A 164 25.67 19.71 17.83
N ASP A 165 25.20 19.71 19.07
CA ASP A 165 24.16 20.64 19.50
C ASP A 165 24.70 22.07 19.70
N ASP A 166 25.97 22.20 20.10
CA ASP A 166 26.65 23.51 20.17
C ASP A 166 26.86 24.10 18.77
N VAL A 167 27.18 23.27 17.77
CA VAL A 167 27.25 23.70 16.36
C VAL A 167 25.89 24.21 15.88
N LYS A 168 24.81 23.48 16.16
CA LYS A 168 23.44 23.92 15.81
C LYS A 168 23.06 25.21 16.51
N ALA A 169 23.45 25.38 17.78
CA ALA A 169 23.21 26.61 18.53
C ALA A 169 23.98 27.80 17.94
N ALA A 170 25.25 27.61 17.59
CA ALA A 170 26.06 28.63 16.93
C ALA A 170 25.48 29.05 15.57
N TYR A 171 25.00 28.09 14.78
CA TYR A 171 24.35 28.35 13.48
C TYR A 171 23.03 29.12 13.66
N ARG A 172 22.24 28.82 14.69
CA ARG A 172 21.02 29.59 15.02
C ARG A 172 21.34 31.06 15.31
N VAL A 173 22.40 31.33 16.08
CA VAL A 173 22.81 32.70 16.40
C VAL A 173 23.29 33.45 15.14
N LYS A 174 23.93 32.77 14.19
CA LYS A 174 24.31 33.35 12.89
C LYS A 174 23.16 33.44 11.87
N GLY A 175 21.98 32.92 12.19
CA GLY A 175 20.84 32.87 11.25
C GLY A 175 21.00 31.83 10.13
N TRP A 176 21.86 30.83 10.34
CA TRP A 176 22.05 29.68 9.47
C TRP A 176 21.26 28.45 9.99
N SER A 177 20.22 28.67 10.79
CA SER A 177 19.39 27.58 11.31
C SER A 177 18.62 26.91 10.18
N PHE A 178 18.63 25.58 10.19
CA PHE A 178 17.74 24.76 9.38
C PHE A 178 16.35 24.75 10.01
N ASP A 179 15.65 25.88 9.99
CA ASP A 179 14.26 25.93 10.42
C ASP A 179 13.38 25.45 9.26
N ALA A 180 12.88 24.22 9.40
CA ALA A 180 11.82 23.66 8.56
C ALA A 180 10.44 24.22 8.94
N SER A 181 10.35 25.52 9.24
CA SER A 181 9.08 26.17 9.51
C SER A 181 9.09 27.62 9.03
N LYS A 182 8.72 27.79 7.77
CA LYS A 182 7.80 28.86 7.37
C LYS A 182 6.88 28.35 6.28
#